data_AF-A0A420YD30-F1
#
_entry.id   AF-A0A420YD30-F1
#
_cell.length_a   1.000
_cell.length_b   1.000
_cell.length_c   1.000
_cell.angle_alpha   90.00
_cell.angle_beta   90.00
_cell.angle_gamma   90.00
#
_symmetry.space_group_name_H-M   'P 1'
#
loop_
_entity.id
_entity.type
_entity.pdbx_description
1 polymer ?
#
loop_
_entity_poly.entity_id
_entity_poly.type
_entity_poly.pdbx_seq_one_letter_code
_entity_poly.pdbx_strand_id
1 'polypeptide(L)'
;MSELQEGQKAAVCEELEIQRAKLKTLKSCRLGGPSGIVIPPYRVMQRAETDSWHLRASNHDEYVFCHNDLSQQNIIVDPITLKIKAIIDWEYAGFFPPSFDYPFYNRLGPSSAINGEVDDSLDLLQFLRSEKLSLSTLR
;
A
#
# COMPACT_ATOMS: atom_id res chain seq x y z
N MET A 1 9.41 -10.97 -9.71
CA MET A 1 8.21 -11.68 -10.21
C MET A 1 7.90 -11.26 -11.65
N SER A 2 8.18 -10.00 -12.01
CA SER A 2 7.98 -9.44 -13.36
C SER A 2 8.56 -10.26 -14.52
N GLU A 3 9.67 -10.96 -14.30
CA GLU A 3 10.37 -11.76 -15.33
C GLU A 3 9.84 -13.20 -15.48
N LEU A 4 8.90 -13.63 -14.64
CA LEU A 4 8.32 -14.96 -14.71
C LEU A 4 7.32 -15.08 -15.87
N GLN A 5 7.16 -16.30 -16.39
CA GLN A 5 6.11 -16.60 -17.35
C GLN A 5 4.73 -16.52 -16.68
N GLU A 6 3.69 -16.19 -17.44
CA GLU A 6 2.35 -15.96 -16.89
C GLU A 6 1.81 -17.17 -16.11
N GLY A 7 2.07 -18.39 -16.61
CA GLY A 7 1.69 -19.63 -15.92
C GLY A 7 2.40 -19.86 -14.58
N GLN A 8 3.56 -19.24 -14.34
CA GLN A 8 4.30 -19.36 -13.07
C GLN A 8 3.82 -18.33 -12.03
N LYS A 9 3.26 -17.19 -12.46
CA LYS A 9 2.87 -16.10 -11.57
C LYS A 9 1.75 -16.49 -10.62
N ALA A 10 0.85 -17.39 -11.02
CA ALA A 10 -0.27 -17.85 -10.18
C ALA A 10 0.21 -18.40 -8.83
N ALA A 11 1.22 -19.28 -8.83
CA ALA A 11 1.78 -19.85 -7.60
C ALA A 11 2.42 -18.79 -6.69
N VAL A 12 3.07 -17.78 -7.29
CA VAL A 12 3.65 -16.65 -6.54
C VAL A 12 2.55 -15.78 -5.95
N CYS A 13 1.47 -15.51 -6.70
CA CYS A 13 0.33 -14.73 -6.22
C CYS A 13 -0.35 -15.42 -5.02
N GLU A 14 -0.54 -16.73 -5.06
CA GLU A 14 -1.10 -17.48 -3.91
C GLU A 14 -0.24 -17.31 -2.64
N GLU A 15 1.08 -17.46 -2.77
CA GLU A 15 2.00 -17.25 -1.65
C GLU A 15 1.98 -15.81 -1.17
N LEU A 16 1.92 -14.84 -2.09
CA LEU A 16 1.86 -13.42 -1.77
C LEU A 16 0.59 -13.06 -1.01
N GLU A 17 -0.58 -13.57 -1.41
CA GLU A 17 -1.84 -13.33 -0.70
C GLU A 17 -1.80 -13.87 0.73
N ILE A 18 -1.13 -15.01 0.96
CA ILE A 18 -0.88 -15.52 2.31
C ILE A 18 -0.03 -14.54 3.12
N GLN A 19 1.04 -13.97 2.55
CA GLN A 19 1.86 -12.98 3.27
C GLN A 19 1.09 -11.68 3.51
N ARG A 20 0.31 -11.19 2.53
CA ARG A 20 -0.55 -10.01 2.66
C ARG A 20 -1.60 -10.20 3.75
N ALA A 21 -2.22 -11.38 3.81
CA ALA A 21 -3.18 -11.70 4.86
C ALA A 21 -2.53 -11.61 6.25
N LYS A 22 -1.29 -12.11 6.42
CA LYS A 22 -0.53 -11.97 7.67
C LYS A 22 -0.25 -10.51 8.01
N LEU A 23 0.21 -9.71 7.05
CA LEU A 23 0.47 -8.27 7.28
C LEU A 23 -0.81 -7.52 7.68
N LYS A 24 -1.95 -7.85 7.07
CA LYS A 24 -3.25 -7.26 7.39
C LYS A 24 -3.78 -7.63 8.79
N THR A 25 -3.15 -8.59 9.48
CA THR A 25 -3.43 -8.86 10.90
C THR A 25 -2.81 -7.83 11.84
N LEU A 26 -1.76 -7.11 11.40
CA LEU A 26 -1.22 -5.99 12.13
C LEU A 26 -2.21 -4.83 12.03
N LYS A 27 -2.67 -4.34 13.18
CA LYS A 27 -3.65 -3.26 13.28
C LYS A 27 -3.08 -2.04 14.01
N SER A 28 -3.67 -0.89 13.73
CA SER A 28 -3.36 0.37 14.41
C SER A 28 -4.56 1.32 14.31
N CYS A 29 -4.75 2.14 15.33
CA CYS A 29 -5.64 3.29 15.29
C CYS A 29 -5.00 4.54 14.69
N ARG A 30 -3.69 4.51 14.39
CA ARG A 30 -2.94 5.63 13.80
C ARG A 30 -2.55 5.33 12.36
N LEU A 31 -2.74 6.31 11.48
CA LEU A 31 -2.27 6.27 10.09
C LEU A 31 -0.75 6.44 9.99
N GLY A 32 -0.17 5.87 8.94
CA GLY A 32 1.25 6.04 8.59
C GLY A 32 2.13 4.87 9.00
N GLY A 33 3.45 5.04 8.82
CA GLY A 33 4.43 4.01 9.13
C GLY A 33 4.54 3.71 10.64
N PRO A 34 5.39 2.76 11.05
CA PRO A 34 5.56 2.39 12.46
C PRO A 34 5.97 3.55 13.39
N SER A 35 6.58 4.61 12.85
CA SER A 35 6.92 5.85 13.58
C SER A 35 5.78 6.87 13.65
N GLY A 36 4.65 6.62 12.99
CA GLY A 36 3.54 7.55 12.83
C GLY A 36 3.77 8.63 11.75
N ILE A 37 4.90 8.59 11.04
CA ILE A 37 5.13 9.44 9.87
C ILE A 37 4.23 8.93 8.73
N VAL A 38 3.44 9.82 8.15
CA VAL A 38 2.55 9.49 7.03
C VAL A 38 3.23 9.85 5.73
N ILE A 39 3.56 8.83 4.94
CA ILE A 39 3.98 8.96 3.55
C ILE A 39 2.86 8.32 2.71
N PRO A 40 2.04 9.09 1.97
CA PRO A 40 1.01 8.53 1.11
C PRO A 40 1.63 7.67 -0.01
N PRO A 41 0.89 6.72 -0.59
CA PRO A 41 1.34 6.02 -1.79
C PRO A 41 1.70 7.00 -2.91
N TYR A 42 2.69 6.67 -3.75
CA TYR A 42 3.14 7.54 -4.84
C TYR A 42 1.99 8.09 -5.71
N ARG A 43 1.03 7.23 -6.08
CA ARG A 43 -0.16 7.64 -6.87
C ARG A 43 -1.00 8.74 -6.21
N VAL A 44 -1.03 8.78 -4.88
CA VAL A 44 -1.71 9.82 -4.08
C VAL A 44 -0.83 11.05 -3.96
N MET A 45 0.47 10.89 -3.72
CA MET A 45 1.43 12.00 -3.64
C MET A 45 1.44 12.84 -4.91
N GLN A 46 1.38 12.21 -6.10
CA GLN A 46 1.31 12.92 -7.38
C GLN A 46 0.11 13.87 -7.51
N ARG A 47 -0.94 13.66 -6.72
CA ARG A 47 -2.17 14.48 -6.70
C ARG A 47 -2.18 15.46 -5.52
N ALA A 48 -1.29 15.29 -4.55
CA ALA A 48 -1.25 16.11 -3.36
C ALA A 48 -0.50 17.43 -3.61
N GLU A 49 -0.98 18.50 -3.01
CA GLU A 49 -0.34 19.83 -3.02
C GLU A 49 0.59 20.03 -1.79
N THR A 50 0.75 19.00 -0.96
CA THR A 50 1.41 19.09 0.35
C THR A 50 2.08 17.78 0.72
N ASP A 51 3.26 17.91 1.30
CA ASP A 51 4.08 16.78 1.75
C ASP A 51 4.00 16.57 3.28
N SER A 52 3.17 17.38 3.98
CA SER A 52 3.00 17.28 5.43
C SER A 52 1.60 16.82 5.81
N TRP A 53 1.57 15.71 6.57
CA TRP A 53 0.37 14.99 6.94
C TRP A 53 0.31 14.80 8.46
N HIS A 54 -0.50 15.63 9.11
CA HIS A 54 -0.87 15.50 10.52
C HIS A 54 -2.30 15.00 10.61
N LEU A 55 -2.46 13.68 10.74
CA LEU A 55 -3.75 13.01 10.68
C LEU A 55 -4.22 12.63 12.09
N ARG A 56 -5.53 12.66 12.29
CA ARG A 56 -6.15 12.19 13.54
C ARG A 56 -5.98 10.68 13.69
N ALA A 57 -5.91 10.22 14.93
CA ALA A 57 -6.07 8.80 15.23
C ALA A 57 -7.56 8.43 15.19
N SER A 58 -7.86 7.21 14.78
CA SER A 58 -9.17 6.59 14.97
C SER A 58 -9.40 6.21 16.43
N ASN A 59 -10.66 6.03 16.80
CA ASN A 59 -11.05 5.47 18.10
C ASN A 59 -10.85 3.94 18.16
N HIS A 60 -10.59 3.29 17.02
CA HIS A 60 -10.45 1.84 16.92
C HIS A 60 -9.23 1.47 16.07
N ASP A 61 -8.70 0.26 16.27
CA ASP A 61 -7.61 -0.30 15.47
C ASP A 61 -8.14 -0.81 14.11
N GLU A 62 -8.63 0.12 13.28
CA GLU A 62 -9.28 -0.18 12.00
C GLU A 62 -8.31 -0.21 10.81
N TYR A 63 -7.12 0.38 10.96
CA TYR A 63 -6.12 0.41 9.89
C TYR A 63 -5.28 -0.86 9.89
N VAL A 64 -4.86 -1.28 8.70
CA VAL A 64 -4.07 -2.49 8.47
C VAL A 64 -2.73 -2.14 7.87
N PHE A 65 -1.73 -2.99 8.06
CA PHE A 65 -0.42 -2.77 7.45
C PHE A 65 -0.46 -3.04 5.94
N CYS A 66 -0.33 -1.96 5.17
CA CYS A 66 -0.33 -1.94 3.70
C CYS A 66 1.10 -1.70 3.19
N HIS A 67 1.46 -2.31 2.07
CA HIS A 67 2.75 -2.03 1.41
C HIS A 67 2.68 -0.76 0.57
N ASN A 68 1.52 -0.48 -0.02
CA ASN A 68 1.22 0.69 -0.87
C ASN A 68 2.01 0.83 -2.18
N ASP A 69 2.97 -0.05 -2.46
CA ASP A 69 3.69 -0.14 -3.72
C ASP A 69 4.01 -1.60 -4.13
N LEU A 70 3.02 -2.48 -3.98
CA LEU A 70 3.22 -3.91 -4.22
C LEU A 70 3.04 -4.28 -5.70
N SER A 71 4.03 -3.93 -6.51
CA SER A 71 4.14 -4.29 -7.93
C SER A 71 4.93 -5.60 -8.14
N GLN A 72 4.88 -6.19 -9.34
CA GLN A 72 5.64 -7.42 -9.66
C GLN A 72 7.19 -7.23 -9.57
N GLN A 73 7.64 -5.99 -9.67
CA GLN A 73 9.04 -5.58 -9.60
C GLN A 73 9.57 -5.66 -8.16
N ASN A 74 8.69 -5.41 -7.18
CA ASN A 74 9.03 -5.38 -5.76
C ASN A 74 8.95 -6.77 -5.08
N ILE A 75 8.73 -7.83 -5.86
CA ILE A 75 8.63 -9.21 -5.38
C ILE A 75 9.77 -10.04 -5.96
N ILE A 76 10.75 -10.40 -5.13
CA ILE A 76 11.89 -11.22 -5.52
C ILE A 76 11.52 -12.69 -5.36
N VAL A 77 11.63 -13.45 -6.45
CA VAL A 77 11.20 -14.85 -6.51
C VAL A 77 12.37 -15.71 -6.97
N ASP A 78 12.53 -16.87 -6.35
CA ASP A 78 13.40 -17.92 -6.87
C ASP A 78 12.74 -18.56 -8.11
N PRO A 79 13.34 -18.43 -9.31
CA PRO A 79 12.70 -18.85 -10.55
C PRO A 79 12.56 -20.38 -10.69
N ILE A 80 13.28 -21.17 -9.89
CA ILE A 80 13.20 -22.63 -9.90
C ILE A 80 12.07 -23.10 -8.98
N THR A 81 12.04 -22.59 -7.75
CA THR A 81 11.08 -23.04 -6.73
C THR A 81 9.77 -22.25 -6.73
N LEU A 82 9.74 -21.10 -7.42
CA LEU A 82 8.67 -20.10 -7.41
C LEU A 82 8.34 -19.55 -6.01
N LYS A 83 9.28 -19.67 -5.07
CA LYS A 83 9.15 -19.14 -3.70
C LYS A 83 9.56 -17.69 -3.61
N ILE A 84 8.79 -16.90 -2.87
CA ILE A 84 9.13 -15.51 -2.58
C ILE A 84 10.34 -15.51 -1.65
N LYS A 85 11.41 -14.83 -2.07
CA LYS A 85 12.64 -14.66 -1.27
C LYS A 85 12.66 -13.33 -0.55
N ALA A 86 12.06 -12.30 -1.16
CA ALA A 86 11.91 -11.00 -0.54
C ALA A 86 10.73 -10.23 -1.15
N ILE A 87 10.16 -9.35 -0.33
CA ILE A 87 9.32 -8.23 -0.77
C ILE A 87 10.09 -6.98 -0.35
N ILE A 88 10.30 -6.04 -1.26
CA ILE A 88 11.17 -4.88 -1.08
C ILE A 88 10.40 -3.59 -1.34
N ASP A 89 11.07 -2.45 -1.11
CA ASP A 89 10.52 -1.11 -1.40
C ASP A 89 9.35 -0.69 -0.49
N TRP A 90 9.58 -0.75 0.82
CA TRP A 90 8.59 -0.47 1.87
C TRP A 90 8.46 1.02 2.22
N GLU A 91 8.95 1.94 1.39
CA GLU A 91 9.01 3.37 1.73
C GLU A 91 7.62 4.01 1.92
N TYR A 92 6.60 3.47 1.24
CA TYR A 92 5.20 3.88 1.39
C TYR A 92 4.41 3.04 2.38
N ALA A 93 5.06 2.07 3.05
CA ALA A 93 4.36 1.12 3.89
C ALA A 93 3.90 1.74 5.21
N GLY A 94 2.75 1.29 5.69
CA GLY A 94 2.20 1.75 6.95
C GLY A 94 0.78 1.28 7.20
N PHE A 95 0.19 1.78 8.26
CA PHE A 95 -1.19 1.51 8.63
C PHE A 95 -2.13 2.43 7.87
N PHE A 96 -3.00 1.85 7.05
CA PHE A 96 -4.01 2.56 6.25
C PHE A 96 -5.31 1.75 6.18
N PRO A 97 -6.43 2.32 5.70
CA PRO A 97 -7.59 1.52 5.34
C PRO A 97 -7.22 0.39 4.37
N PRO A 98 -7.85 -0.79 4.44
CA PRO A 98 -7.53 -1.93 3.56
C PRO A 98 -7.59 -1.62 2.06
N SER A 99 -8.36 -0.61 1.64
CA SER A 99 -8.47 -0.15 0.25
C SER A 99 -7.17 0.42 -0.32
N PHE A 100 -6.24 0.89 0.53
CA PHE A 100 -4.95 1.41 0.08
C PHE A 100 -4.04 0.33 -0.50
N ASP A 101 -4.15 -0.91 -0.01
CA ASP A 101 -3.34 -2.07 -0.41
C ASP A 101 -3.92 -2.74 -1.68
N TYR A 102 -4.01 -1.99 -2.78
CA TYR A 102 -4.53 -2.48 -4.05
C TYR A 102 -3.59 -3.53 -4.68
N PRO A 103 -4.10 -4.65 -5.24
CA PRO A 103 -3.26 -5.78 -5.68
C PRO A 103 -2.64 -5.56 -7.08
N PHE A 104 -1.80 -4.53 -7.23
CA PHE A 104 -1.18 -4.17 -8.51
C PHE A 104 -0.27 -5.27 -9.08
N TYR A 105 0.30 -6.15 -8.25
CA TYR A 105 1.07 -7.32 -8.68
C TYR A 105 0.28 -8.30 -9.57
N ASN A 106 -1.04 -8.22 -9.65
CA ASN A 106 -1.84 -9.02 -10.57
C ASN A 106 -1.59 -8.68 -12.05
N ARG A 107 -0.87 -7.59 -12.33
CA ARG A 107 -0.42 -7.23 -13.67
C ARG A 107 0.99 -6.65 -13.66
N LEU A 108 1.62 -6.61 -14.82
CA LEU A 108 2.88 -5.90 -15.00
C LEU A 108 2.62 -4.39 -15.08
N GLY A 109 3.44 -3.59 -14.39
CA GLY A 109 3.36 -2.13 -14.43
C GLY A 109 3.59 -1.50 -13.06
N PRO A 110 3.40 -0.18 -12.94
CA PRO A 110 3.50 0.53 -11.67
C PRO A 110 2.31 0.23 -10.75
N SER A 111 2.45 0.59 -9.48
CA SER A 111 1.38 0.61 -8.47
C SER A 111 0.48 1.84 -8.60
N SER A 112 0.00 2.09 -9.81
CA SER A 112 -0.94 3.16 -10.17
C SER A 112 -1.83 2.68 -11.31
N ALA A 113 -3.03 3.23 -11.45
CA ALA A 113 -3.93 2.90 -12.55
C ALA A 113 -3.28 3.15 -13.92
N ILE A 114 -3.44 2.21 -14.85
CA ILE A 114 -2.98 2.31 -16.24
C ILE A 114 -4.10 1.87 -17.19
N ASN A 115 -4.00 2.20 -18.48
CA ASN A 115 -4.86 1.64 -19.54
C ASN A 115 -6.38 1.72 -19.27
N GLY A 116 -6.86 2.81 -18.67
CA GLY A 116 -8.28 3.01 -18.37
C GLY A 116 -8.80 2.26 -17.14
N GLU A 117 -7.91 1.67 -16.33
CA GLU A 117 -8.25 1.19 -15.00
C GLU A 117 -8.85 2.30 -14.13
N VAL A 118 -9.67 1.89 -13.15
CA VAL A 118 -10.20 2.80 -12.14
C VAL A 118 -9.03 3.38 -11.34
N ASP A 119 -8.90 4.70 -11.39
CA ASP A 119 -7.91 5.45 -10.62
C ASP A 119 -8.48 5.85 -9.25
N ASP A 120 -8.00 5.17 -8.20
CA ASP A 120 -8.41 5.39 -6.82
C ASP A 120 -7.71 6.61 -6.16
N SER A 121 -6.72 7.22 -6.81
CA SER A 121 -5.81 8.17 -6.15
C SER A 121 -6.51 9.42 -5.60
N LEU A 122 -7.57 9.92 -6.25
CA LEU A 122 -8.34 11.06 -5.75
C LEU A 122 -9.19 10.70 -4.54
N ASP A 123 -9.81 9.52 -4.52
CA ASP A 123 -10.61 9.05 -3.39
C ASP A 123 -9.72 8.82 -2.16
N LEU A 124 -8.55 8.22 -2.36
CA LEU A 124 -7.56 8.06 -1.31
C LEU A 124 -7.03 9.41 -0.79
N LEU A 125 -6.78 10.36 -1.69
CA LEU A 125 -6.39 11.72 -1.31
C LEU A 125 -7.48 12.42 -0.51
N GLN A 126 -8.74 12.27 -0.92
CA GLN A 126 -9.89 12.84 -0.22
C GLN A 126 -10.01 12.27 1.19
N PHE A 127 -9.82 10.95 1.36
CA PHE A 127 -9.74 10.32 2.67
C PHE A 127 -8.63 10.94 3.53
N LEU A 128 -7.39 11.03 3.04
CA LEU A 128 -6.31 11.63 3.83
C LEU A 128 -6.59 13.09 4.20
N ARG A 129 -7.25 13.85 3.31
CA ARG A 129 -7.68 15.22 3.58
C ARG A 129 -8.78 15.28 4.65
N SER A 130 -9.73 14.34 4.68
CA SER A 130 -10.77 14.30 5.72
C SER A 130 -10.23 13.93 7.11
N GLU A 131 -9.09 13.25 7.16
CA GLU A 131 -8.42 12.86 8.41
C GLU A 131 -7.46 13.94 8.95
N LYS A 132 -7.23 15.04 8.22
CA LYS A 132 -6.33 16.11 8.69
C LYS A 132 -6.85 16.73 9.98
N LEU A 133 -5.96 16.88 10.95
CA LEU A 133 -6.25 17.65 12.16
C LEU A 133 -6.51 19.11 11.79
N SER A 134 -7.62 19.64 12.31
CA SER A 134 -7.85 21.09 12.26
C SER A 134 -6.81 21.79 13.13
N LEU A 135 -6.23 22.86 12.61
CA LEU A 135 -5.32 23.74 13.35
C LEU A 135 -5.95 24.32 14.63
N SER A 136 -7.29 24.32 14.75
CA SER A 136 -8.00 24.74 15.96
C SER A 136 -7.86 23.78 17.15
N THR A 137 -7.44 22.53 16.92
CA THR A 137 -7.38 21.47 17.94
C THR A 137 -5.99 21.34 18.58
N LEU A 138 -4.99 22.04 18.04
CA LEU A 138 -3.65 22.17 18.63
C LEU A 138 -3.63 23.38 19.57
N ARG A 139 -4.21 23.23 20.78
CA ARG A 139 -4.08 24.19 21.88
C ARG A 139 -3.63 23.48 23.14
#